data_AF-A0A6N7X4M6-F1
#
_entry.id   AF-A0A6N7X4M6-F1
#
_cell.length_a   1.000
_cell.length_b   1.000
_cell.length_c   1.000
_cell.angle_alpha   90.00
_cell.angle_beta   90.00
_cell.angle_gamma   90.00
#
_symmetry.space_group_name_H-M   'P 1'
#
loop_
_entity.id
_entity.type
_entity.pdbx_description
1 polymer ?
#
loop_
_entity_poly.entity_id
_entity_poly.type
_entity_poly.pdbx_seq_one_letter_code
_entity_poly.pdbx_strand_id
1 'polypeptide(L)'
;MNKRRKRKRQIFYHHIELVYNNPTLVISEELRQALLNSASGLEKGDSIAYLAYRLYPFVCDEVLHRKANRNDELLVLKKYLERKRWRYYWGVILQVAFTNH
;
A
#
# COMPACT_ATOMS: atom_id res chain seq x y z
N MET A 1 -0.34 -5.70 21.94
CA MET A 1 -0.99 -5.25 20.68
C MET A 1 -2.32 -5.96 20.48
N ASN A 2 -3.41 -5.24 20.26
CA ASN A 2 -4.75 -5.80 20.11
C ASN A 2 -4.82 -6.81 18.93
N LYS A 3 -5.44 -7.99 19.10
CA LYS A 3 -5.46 -9.10 18.11
C LYS A 3 -5.90 -8.62 16.71
N ARG A 4 -6.88 -7.71 16.65
CA ARG A 4 -7.37 -7.11 15.40
C ARG A 4 -6.33 -6.25 14.68
N ARG A 5 -5.49 -5.50 15.42
CA ARG A 5 -4.42 -4.66 14.84
C ARG A 5 -3.31 -5.52 14.26
N LYS A 6 -2.92 -6.60 14.96
CA LYS A 6 -1.95 -7.58 14.47
C LYS A 6 -2.39 -8.20 13.14
N ARG A 7 -3.65 -8.66 13.07
CA ARG A 7 -4.23 -9.25 11.85
C ARG A 7 -4.22 -8.28 10.67
N LYS A 8 -4.60 -7.01 10.87
CA LYS A 8 -4.57 -6.00 9.80
C LYS A 8 -3.16 -5.76 9.25
N ARG A 9 -2.14 -5.78 10.12
CA ARG A 9 -0.73 -5.63 9.73
C ARG A 9 -0.25 -6.84 8.93
N GLN A 10 -0.58 -8.05 9.37
CA GLN A 10 -0.29 -9.28 8.64
C GLN A 10 -0.91 -9.28 7.24
N ILE A 11 -2.17 -8.86 7.10
CA ILE A 11 -2.84 -8.76 5.79
C ILE A 11 -2.12 -7.75 4.88
N PHE A 12 -1.73 -6.59 5.42
CA PHE A 12 -0.99 -5.60 4.64
C PHE A 12 0.37 -6.15 4.18
N TYR A 13 1.12 -6.80 5.07
CA TYR A 13 2.40 -7.41 4.76
C TYR A 13 2.26 -8.52 3.71
N HIS A 14 1.25 -9.38 3.85
CA HIS A 14 0.99 -10.47 2.90
C HIS A 14 0.73 -9.95 1.48
N HIS A 15 -0.03 -8.86 1.32
CA HIS A 15 -0.21 -8.26 -0.01
C HIS A 15 1.08 -7.71 -0.62
N ILE A 16 2.00 -7.19 0.20
CA ILE A 16 3.33 -6.75 -0.26
C ILE A 16 4.16 -7.97 -0.68
N GLU A 17 4.17 -9.01 0.15
CA GLU A 17 4.93 -10.23 -0.07
C GLU A 17 4.53 -10.92 -1.38
N LEU A 18 3.22 -11.05 -1.66
CA LEU A 18 2.71 -11.63 -2.90
C LEU A 18 3.31 -10.93 -4.13
N VAL A 19 3.25 -9.60 -4.16
CA VAL A 19 3.78 -8.82 -5.29
C VAL A 19 5.30 -8.85 -5.36
N TYR A 20 5.99 -8.79 -4.21
CA TYR A 20 7.45 -8.71 -4.17
C TYR A 20 8.14 -10.04 -4.55
N ASN A 21 7.55 -11.16 -4.14
CA ASN A 21 8.10 -12.50 -4.35
C ASN A 21 7.55 -13.20 -5.60
N ASN A 22 6.64 -12.59 -6.35
CA ASN A 22 6.08 -13.22 -7.54
C ASN A 22 7.15 -13.32 -8.65
N PRO A 23 7.58 -14.54 -9.04
CA PRO A 23 8.66 -14.73 -10.02
C PRO A 23 8.24 -14.40 -11.45
N THR A 24 6.94 -14.36 -11.73
CA THR A 24 6.38 -14.01 -13.04
C THR A 24 6.12 -12.52 -13.19
N LEU A 25 6.12 -11.78 -12.08
CA LEU A 25 5.91 -10.35 -12.05
C LEU A 25 7.24 -9.62 -12.10
N VAL A 26 7.58 -9.10 -13.29
CA VAL A 26 8.67 -8.15 -13.43
C VAL A 26 8.16 -6.78 -13.00
N ILE A 27 8.56 -6.33 -11.81
CA ILE A 27 8.32 -4.97 -11.29
C ILE A 27 9.52 -4.05 -11.52
N SER A 28 9.31 -2.74 -11.61
CA SER A 28 10.39 -1.76 -11.58
C SER A 28 11.16 -1.77 -10.26
N GLU A 29 12.42 -1.32 -10.30
CA GLU A 29 13.24 -1.16 -9.10
C GLU A 29 12.62 -0.14 -8.13
N GLU A 30 11.98 0.91 -8.67
CA GLU A 30 11.28 1.91 -7.86
C GLU A 30 10.13 1.29 -7.06
N LEU A 31 9.28 0.47 -7.69
CA LEU A 31 8.22 -0.24 -6.99
C LEU A 31 8.79 -1.24 -5.99
N ARG A 32 9.87 -1.95 -6.34
CA ARG A 32 10.55 -2.90 -5.46
C ARG A 32 11.05 -2.23 -4.19
N GLN A 33 11.69 -1.08 -4.33
CA GLN A 33 12.16 -0.27 -3.20
C GLN A 33 10.98 0.30 -2.39
N ALA A 34 9.91 0.75 -3.05
CA ALA A 34 8.71 1.25 -2.37
C ALA A 34 8.00 0.17 -1.54
N LEU A 35 7.96 -1.08 -2.02
CA LEU A 35 7.43 -2.24 -1.30
C LEU A 35 8.28 -2.54 -0.05
N LEU A 36 9.61 -2.59 -0.19
CA LEU A 36 10.53 -2.79 0.94
C LEU A 36 10.41 -1.68 1.99
N ASN A 37 10.39 -0.42 1.54
CA ASN A 37 10.21 0.73 2.42
C ASN A 37 8.87 0.66 3.17
N SER A 38 7.81 0.18 2.50
CA SER A 38 6.49 0.02 3.11
C SER A 38 6.46 -1.13 4.13
N ALA A 39 7.16 -2.23 3.87
CA ALA A 39 7.32 -3.34 4.81
C ALA A 39 8.12 -2.90 6.05
N SER A 40 9.25 -2.22 5.85
CA SER A 40 10.08 -1.68 6.94
C SER A 40 9.33 -0.62 7.76
N GLY A 41 8.61 0.30 7.11
CA GLY A 41 7.77 1.28 7.80
C GLY A 41 6.66 0.62 8.63
N LEU A 42 6.08 -0.47 8.10
CA LEU A 42 5.12 -1.27 8.87
C LEU A 42 5.76 -1.76 10.16
N GLU A 43 6.92 -2.41 10.10
CA GLU A 43 7.66 -2.91 11.28
C GLU A 43 7.94 -1.82 12.31
N LYS A 44 8.37 -0.63 11.86
CA LYS A 44 8.63 0.56 12.71
C LYS A 44 7.38 1.11 13.40
N GLY A 45 6.19 0.71 12.95
CA GLY A 45 4.92 1.06 13.59
C GLY A 45 4.06 2.04 12.82
N ASP A 46 4.47 2.40 11.60
CA ASP A 46 3.75 3.35 10.75
C ASP A 46 2.31 2.89 10.48
N SER A 47 1.43 3.86 10.27
CA SER A 47 0.04 3.61 9.94
C SER A 47 -0.08 2.99 8.56
N ILE A 48 -0.84 1.89 8.46
CA ILE A 48 -1.21 1.26 7.18
C ILE A 48 -1.82 2.29 6.20
N ALA A 49 -2.57 3.27 6.70
CA ALA A 49 -3.18 4.28 5.83
C ALA A 49 -2.13 5.20 5.20
N TYR A 50 -1.10 5.58 5.97
CA TYR A 50 0.02 6.39 5.49
C TYR A 50 0.91 5.61 4.51
N LEU A 51 1.28 4.38 4.88
CA LEU A 51 2.06 3.50 3.99
C LEU A 51 1.31 3.23 2.68
N ALA A 52 0.00 3.00 2.76
CA ALA A 52 -0.82 2.80 1.56
C ALA A 52 -0.91 4.06 0.69
N TYR A 53 -0.98 5.24 1.29
CA TYR A 53 -0.92 6.51 0.56
C TYR A 53 0.41 6.65 -0.21
N ARG A 54 1.54 6.35 0.44
CA ARG A 54 2.88 6.48 -0.15
C ARG A 54 3.16 5.44 -1.24
N LEU A 55 2.69 4.20 -1.07
CA LEU A 55 2.92 3.10 -2.01
C LEU A 55 2.02 3.16 -3.26
N TYR A 56 0.82 3.74 -3.14
CA TYR A 56 -0.17 3.79 -4.21
C TYR A 56 0.31 4.36 -5.56
N PRO A 57 1.03 5.49 -5.64
CA PRO A 57 1.47 6.04 -6.93
C PRO A 57 2.36 5.06 -7.70
N PHE A 58 3.36 4.46 -7.06
CA PHE A 58 4.25 3.48 -7.67
C PHE A 58 3.50 2.27 -8.25
N VAL A 59 2.50 1.78 -7.51
CA VAL A 59 1.66 0.67 -7.98
C VAL A 59 0.79 1.08 -9.18
N CYS A 60 0.29 2.32 -9.21
CA CYS A 60 -0.47 2.82 -10.35
C CYS A 60 0.39 2.97 -11.59
N ASP A 61 1.59 3.54 -11.45
CA ASP A 61 2.52 3.75 -12.57
C ASP A 61 2.93 2.40 -13.16
N GLU A 62 3.24 1.40 -12.32
CA GLU A 62 3.56 0.06 -12.79
C GLU A 62 2.43 -0.59 -13.59
N VAL A 63 1.18 -0.45 -13.10
CA VAL A 63 -0.02 -0.99 -13.79
C VAL A 63 -0.26 -0.29 -15.13
N LEU A 64 0.01 1.03 -15.22
CA LEU A 64 -0.17 1.81 -16.44
C LEU A 64 0.90 1.47 -17.48
N HIS A 65 2.17 1.42 -17.08
CA HIS A 65 3.29 1.17 -17.98
C HIS A 65 3.37 -0.29 -18.45
N ARG A 66 2.93 -1.25 -17.63
CA ARG A 66 2.96 -2.67 -17.96
C ARG A 66 1.58 -3.24 -18.25
N LYS A 67 0.74 -2.50 -18.98
CA LYS A 67 -0.63 -2.90 -19.38
C LYS A 67 -0.72 -4.29 -20.04
N ALA A 68 0.37 -4.76 -20.66
CA ALA A 68 0.49 -6.11 -21.25
C ALA A 68 0.74 -7.23 -20.22
N ASN A 69 1.24 -6.89 -19.02
CA ASN A 69 1.52 -7.79 -17.92
C ASN A 69 0.36 -7.76 -16.93
N ARG A 70 -0.78 -8.30 -17.36
CA ARG A 70 -2.06 -8.29 -16.62
C ARG A 70 -1.97 -9.22 -15.41
N ASN A 71 -1.27 -8.76 -14.37
CA ASN A 71 -0.98 -9.55 -13.19
C ASN A 71 -2.02 -9.28 -12.08
N ASP A 72 -2.75 -10.33 -11.71
CA ASP A 72 -3.88 -10.22 -10.78
C ASP A 72 -3.44 -9.73 -9.38
N GLU A 73 -2.25 -10.11 -8.92
CA GLU A 73 -1.74 -9.73 -7.60
C GLU A 73 -1.45 -8.23 -7.48
N LEU A 74 -0.89 -7.62 -8.53
CA LEU A 74 -0.62 -6.18 -8.57
C LEU A 74 -1.94 -5.38 -8.59
N LEU A 75 -2.95 -5.88 -9.31
CA LEU A 75 -4.29 -5.29 -9.32
C LEU A 75 -5.01 -5.44 -7.98
N VAL A 76 -4.86 -6.59 -7.32
CA VAL A 76 -5.38 -6.84 -5.97
C VAL A 76 -4.71 -5.88 -4.98
N LEU A 77 -3.39 -5.72 -5.04
CA LEU A 77 -2.66 -4.77 -4.21
C LEU A 77 -3.16 -3.35 -4.46
N LYS A 78 -3.27 -2.90 -5.72
CA LYS A 78 -3.82 -1.58 -6.08
C LYS A 78 -5.18 -1.32 -5.41
N LYS A 79 -6.14 -2.24 -5.60
CA LYS A 79 -7.49 -2.12 -5.02
C LYS A 79 -7.46 -2.08 -3.49
N TYR A 80 -6.58 -2.88 -2.88
CA TYR A 80 -6.42 -2.90 -1.43
C TYR A 80 -5.88 -1.56 -0.90
N LEU A 81 -4.82 -1.02 -1.52
CA LEU A 81 -4.22 0.25 -1.15
C LEU A 81 -5.21 1.41 -1.29
N GLU A 82 -5.97 1.44 -2.39
CA GLU A 82 -7.00 2.44 -2.65
C GLU A 82 -8.00 2.53 -1.48
N ARG A 83 -8.52 1.38 -1.04
CA ARG A 83 -9.43 1.29 0.12
C ARG A 83 -8.81 1.75 1.44
N LYS A 84 -7.50 1.53 1.65
CA LYS A 84 -6.81 1.95 2.88
C LYS A 84 -6.46 3.43 2.88
N ARG A 85 -6.09 3.97 1.71
CA ARG A 85 -5.74 5.38 1.51
C ARG A 85 -6.90 6.31 1.83
N TRP A 86 -8.14 5.93 1.51
CA TRP A 86 -9.31 6.73 1.87
C TRP A 86 -9.37 7.09 3.36
N ARG A 87 -8.92 6.22 4.28
CA ARG A 87 -8.87 6.54 5.70
C ARG A 87 -7.84 7.63 6.04
N TYR A 88 -6.75 7.71 5.28
CA TYR A 88 -5.78 8.80 5.42
C TYR A 88 -6.42 10.12 5.00
N TYR A 89 -7.08 10.15 3.84
CA TYR A 89 -7.83 11.33 3.39
C TYR A 89 -8.91 11.76 4.37
N TRP A 90 -9.71 10.84 4.91
CA TRP A 90 -10.68 11.17 5.95
C TRP A 90 -10.03 11.78 7.19
N GLY A 91 -8.88 11.25 7.64
CA GLY A 91 -8.14 11.84 8.76
C GLY A 91 -7.66 13.27 8.49
N VAL A 92 -7.13 13.52 7.29
CA VAL A 92 -6.67 14.86 6.87
C VAL A 92 -7.84 15.82 6.70
N ILE A 93 -8.91 15.42 6.02
CA ILE A 93 -10.11 16.24 5.79
C ILE A 93 -10.76 16.62 7.11
N LEU A 94 -10.89 15.66 8.04
CA LEU A 94 -11.44 15.94 9.37
C LEU A 94 -10.54 16.89 10.16
N GLN A 95 -9.21 16.70 10.15
CA GLN A 95 -8.30 17.65 10.79
C GLN A 95 -8.46 19.07 10.23
N VAL A 96 -8.50 19.23 8.91
CA VAL A 96 -8.69 20.55 8.28
C VAL A 96 -10.05 21.15 8.64
N ALA A 97 -11.13 20.35 8.67
CA ALA A 97 -12.46 20.82 9.05
C ALA A 97 -12.56 21.31 10.50
N PHE A 98 -11.81 20.71 11.43
CA PHE A 98 -11.79 21.12 12.85
C PHE A 98 -10.73 22.18 13.18
N THR A 99 -9.75 22.43 12.30
CA THR A 99 -8.74 23.50 12.51
C THR A 99 -9.19 24.85 11.95
N ASN A 100 -10.16 24.84 11.02
CA ASN A 100 -10.74 26.03 10.41
C ASN A 100 -12.02 26.52 11.10
N HIS A 101 -12.19 26.26 12.40
CA HIS A 101 -13.36 26.61 13.20
C HIS A 101 -12.96 27.25 14.53
#